data_AF-A0A4V3SFG0-F1
#
_entry.id   AF-A0A4V3SFG0-F1
#
_cell.length_a   1.000
_cell.length_b   1.000
_cell.length_c   1.000
_cell.angle_alpha   90.00
_cell.angle_beta   90.00
_cell.angle_gamma   90.00
#
_symmetry.space_group_name_H-M   'P 1'
#
loop_
_entity.id
_entity.type
_entity.pdbx_description
1 polymer ?
#
loop_
_entity_poly.entity_id
_entity_poly.type
_entity_poly.pdbx_seq_one_letter_code
_entity_poly.pdbx_strand_id
1 'polypeptide(L)'
;MRSWKSLRIFLLSSLLLAHTCFADVFTIVATNRTALDNYKLVLIQYYATWCHFSRQLMPIFDEASNIFRDATSKGEVAFAQVNCEEAVDLCSDEKIRKYPTIKVLKYGITSKAEYRGQRTPEAFAEFVNNSLNSSVNVVHAPNTTAANALKRIQDTREAIIGLFSTLDSSNPHLQHFLRASHVEKDRCSFHIIHGIVDEGDRMAHREAVSQRIKEITTMKKANFQAIHSWIMRKCTLLVRELTFANAEEITDEGLPLLLLFYDKKSEHLKPKFHEVVNAHLSSHLGQINFLTADGNTFSHPLAHMGKSHADLPFFCIDSLVHMYAHPNKADVLLSDHNHLVEFITDLHSGKLHREFHYGPDKPAEESVKTKKQTPSRQDQKTDPPESAFRKLGPSHMKYSILHDEF
;
A
#
# COMPACT_ATOMS: atom_id res chain seq x y z
N MET A 1 8.20 69.24 57.49
CA MET A 1 8.03 69.11 56.02
C MET A 1 9.40 68.82 55.39
N ARG A 2 9.44 67.95 54.36
CA ARG A 2 10.61 67.41 53.60
C ARG A 2 11.19 66.13 54.21
N SER A 3 10.82 64.92 53.76
CA SER A 3 10.86 64.27 52.42
C SER A 3 12.06 63.32 52.33
N TRP A 4 11.83 62.06 52.72
CA TRP A 4 12.67 60.91 52.40
C TRP A 4 12.62 60.64 50.89
N LYS A 5 13.76 60.45 50.24
CA LYS A 5 13.85 59.65 49.00
C LYS A 5 15.13 58.82 49.01
N SER A 6 14.98 57.56 49.38
CA SER A 6 15.96 56.49 49.19
C SER A 6 15.88 56.04 47.72
N LEU A 7 16.94 56.25 46.96
CA LEU A 7 17.03 55.81 45.56
C LEU A 7 17.49 54.34 45.54
N ARG A 8 16.56 53.40 45.32
CA ARG A 8 16.89 52.00 45.01
C ARG A 8 17.07 51.87 43.50
N ILE A 9 18.30 51.61 43.07
CA ILE A 9 18.62 51.27 41.68
C ILE A 9 18.23 49.81 41.48
N PHE A 10 17.16 49.57 40.73
CA PHE A 10 16.80 48.23 40.24
C PHE A 10 17.61 47.93 38.97
N LEU A 11 18.53 46.97 39.06
CA LEU A 11 19.12 46.32 37.90
C LEU A 11 18.04 45.44 37.24
N LEU A 12 17.47 45.91 36.13
CA LEU A 12 16.66 45.10 35.24
C LEU A 12 17.59 44.16 34.47
N SER A 13 17.72 42.91 34.94
CA SER A 13 18.28 41.82 34.13
C SER A 13 17.30 41.52 33.01
N SER A 14 17.65 41.89 31.77
CA SER A 14 16.93 41.42 30.59
C SER A 14 17.13 39.92 30.45
N LEU A 15 16.16 39.12 30.89
CA LEU A 15 16.03 37.74 30.42
C LEU A 15 15.72 37.79 28.92
N LEU A 16 16.73 37.57 28.09
CA LEU A 16 16.50 37.04 26.75
C LEU A 16 15.88 35.65 26.95
N LEU A 17 14.56 35.54 26.84
CA LEU A 17 13.94 34.26 26.53
C LEU A 17 14.44 33.88 25.14
N ALA A 18 15.49 33.06 25.10
CA ALA A 18 15.72 32.21 23.95
C ALA A 18 14.45 31.35 23.82
N HIS A 19 13.55 31.74 22.90
CA HIS A 19 12.53 30.82 22.41
C HIS A 19 13.28 29.69 21.72
N THR A 20 13.57 28.63 22.46
CA THR A 20 13.87 27.33 21.88
C THR A 20 12.58 26.88 21.20
N CYS A 21 12.43 27.29 19.94
CA CYS A 21 11.33 26.89 19.09
C CYS A 21 11.58 25.42 18.70
N PHE A 22 11.18 24.47 19.54
CA PHE A 22 11.17 23.06 19.16
C PHE A 22 10.24 22.89 17.95
N ALA A 23 10.57 21.99 17.00
CA ALA A 23 9.51 21.51 16.11
C ALA A 23 8.63 20.60 16.97
N ASP A 24 7.52 21.11 17.45
CA ASP A 24 6.59 20.31 18.20
C ASP A 24 5.96 19.28 17.27
N VAL A 25 6.10 17.99 17.61
CA VAL A 25 5.28 16.95 16.99
C VAL A 25 3.82 17.32 17.24
N PHE A 26 3.06 17.50 16.18
CA PHE A 26 1.68 17.95 16.29
C PHE A 26 0.85 16.89 17.02
N THR A 27 0.25 17.27 18.13
CA THR A 27 -0.70 16.39 18.81
C THR A 27 -2.06 16.53 18.13
N ILE A 28 -2.51 15.43 17.54
CA ILE A 28 -3.75 15.38 16.78
C ILE A 28 -4.84 14.72 17.63
N VAL A 29 -5.96 15.43 17.72
CA VAL A 29 -7.24 14.95 18.22
C VAL A 29 -8.23 14.96 17.05
N ALA A 30 -9.40 14.33 17.22
CA ALA A 30 -10.36 14.18 16.13
C ALA A 30 -10.70 15.50 15.40
N THR A 31 -10.69 16.64 16.11
CA THR A 31 -11.10 17.95 15.57
C THR A 31 -10.03 18.68 14.75
N ASN A 32 -8.75 18.31 14.81
CA ASN A 32 -7.67 19.09 14.20
C ASN A 32 -6.87 18.36 13.10
N ARG A 33 -7.25 17.13 12.71
CA ARG A 33 -6.57 16.36 11.66
C ARG A 33 -6.41 17.13 10.34
N THR A 34 -7.43 17.89 9.94
CA THR A 34 -7.44 18.66 8.68
C THR A 34 -6.38 19.76 8.64
N ALA A 35 -5.82 20.18 9.78
CA ALA A 35 -4.68 21.10 9.82
C ALA A 35 -3.43 20.54 9.10
N LEU A 36 -3.36 19.21 8.95
CA LEU A 36 -2.28 18.50 8.27
C LEU A 36 -2.43 18.49 6.74
N ASP A 37 -3.60 18.82 6.19
CA ASP A 37 -3.89 18.64 4.77
C ASP A 37 -3.10 19.58 3.84
N ASN A 38 -2.59 20.68 4.41
CA ASN A 38 -1.79 21.67 3.69
C ASN A 38 -0.31 21.28 3.56
N TYR A 39 0.15 20.25 4.27
CA TYR A 39 1.52 19.79 4.18
C TYR A 39 1.73 18.87 2.98
N LYS A 40 2.88 18.99 2.31
CA LYS A 40 3.22 18.08 1.20
C LYS A 40 3.34 16.64 1.68
N LEU A 41 3.94 16.44 2.85
CA LEU A 41 4.15 15.14 3.49
C LEU A 41 3.89 15.24 5.00
N VAL A 42 3.17 14.28 5.59
CA VAL A 42 3.05 14.14 7.04
C VAL A 42 3.28 12.69 7.44
N LEU A 43 4.10 12.47 8.46
CA LEU A 43 4.17 11.19 9.16
C LEU A 43 3.31 11.30 10.42
N ILE A 44 2.36 10.37 10.59
CA ILE A 44 1.44 10.35 11.74
C ILE A 44 1.69 9.07 12.53
N GLN A 45 2.20 9.19 13.76
CA GLN A 45 2.36 8.10 14.70
C GLN A 45 1.07 7.89 15.50
N TYR A 46 0.41 6.75 15.29
CA TYR A 46 -0.70 6.26 16.11
C TYR A 46 -0.15 5.35 17.20
N TYR A 47 -0.44 5.70 18.45
CA TYR A 47 0.18 5.06 19.61
C TYR A 47 -0.79 4.82 20.76
N ALA A 48 -0.35 4.02 21.73
CA ALA A 48 -0.96 3.90 23.05
C ALA A 48 0.13 3.99 24.13
N THR A 49 -0.19 4.59 25.27
CA THR A 49 0.75 4.86 26.38
C THR A 49 1.23 3.59 27.07
N TRP A 50 0.39 2.54 27.13
CA TRP A 50 0.76 1.24 27.68
C TRP A 50 1.67 0.42 26.74
N CYS A 51 1.73 0.75 25.45
CA CYS A 51 2.51 0.01 24.47
C CYS A 51 4.02 0.30 24.64
N HIS A 52 4.80 -0.74 24.94
CA HIS A 52 6.26 -0.64 25.08
C HIS A 52 6.94 -0.07 23.83
N PHE A 53 6.58 -0.58 22.65
CA PHE A 53 7.15 -0.13 21.37
C PHE A 53 6.81 1.32 21.04
N SER A 54 5.61 1.78 21.42
CA SER A 54 5.20 3.18 21.25
C SER A 54 6.06 4.09 22.10
N ARG A 55 6.26 3.73 23.37
CA ARG A 55 7.11 4.48 24.31
C ARG A 55 8.57 4.57 23.86
N GLN A 56 9.10 3.53 23.24
CA GLN A 56 10.44 3.56 22.65
C GLN A 56 10.52 4.47 21.42
N LEU A 57 9.46 4.50 20.60
CA LEU A 57 9.44 5.31 19.38
C LEU A 57 9.29 6.81 19.65
N MET A 58 8.53 7.23 20.67
CA MET A 58 8.27 8.65 20.95
C MET A 58 9.53 9.56 20.91
N PRO A 59 10.60 9.31 21.70
CA PRO A 59 11.78 10.19 21.66
C PRO A 59 12.51 10.17 20.31
N ILE A 60 12.47 9.05 19.59
CA ILE A 60 13.08 8.90 18.27
C ILE A 60 12.30 9.72 17.23
N PHE A 61 10.97 9.72 17.34
CA PHE A 61 10.09 10.46 16.44
C PHE A 61 10.20 11.97 16.67
N ASP A 62 10.35 12.40 17.93
CA ASP A 62 10.65 13.79 18.28
C ASP A 62 12.00 14.25 17.70
N GLU A 63 13.05 13.43 17.82
CA GLU A 63 14.36 13.73 17.24
C GLU A 63 14.30 13.82 15.71
N ALA A 64 13.60 12.89 15.05
CA ALA A 64 13.37 12.93 13.61
C ALA A 64 12.63 14.20 13.16
N SER A 65 11.59 14.62 13.90
CA SER A 65 10.84 15.85 13.62
C SER A 65 11.75 17.08 13.65
N ASN A 66 12.68 17.14 14.62
CA ASN A 66 13.59 18.27 14.78
C ASN A 66 14.55 18.48 13.60
N ILE A 67 14.87 17.43 12.84
CA ILE A 67 15.67 17.51 11.60
C ILE A 67 14.96 18.37 10.54
N PHE A 68 13.62 18.40 10.53
CA PHE A 68 12.81 19.02 9.47
C PHE A 68 12.15 20.34 9.87
N ARG A 69 12.58 20.99 10.97
CA ARG A 69 12.04 22.28 11.47
C ARG A 69 11.80 23.32 10.39
N ASP A 70 12.80 23.55 9.54
CA ASP A 70 12.69 24.55 8.46
C ASP A 70 11.66 24.13 7.40
N ALA A 71 11.60 22.85 7.05
CA ALA A 71 10.62 22.31 6.12
C ALA A 71 9.19 22.36 6.71
N THR A 72 9.05 22.14 8.01
CA THR A 72 7.77 22.30 8.74
C THR A 72 7.29 23.73 8.72
N SER A 73 8.16 24.71 8.97
CA SER A 73 7.80 26.13 8.91
C SER A 73 7.33 26.59 7.52
N LYS A 74 7.76 25.89 6.46
CA LYS A 74 7.39 26.13 5.06
C LYS A 74 6.16 25.33 4.61
N GLY A 75 5.56 24.52 5.48
CA GLY A 75 4.43 23.66 5.13
C GLY A 75 4.82 22.47 4.24
N GLU A 76 6.08 22.04 4.24
CA GLU A 76 6.52 20.91 3.40
C GLU A 76 6.37 19.58 4.11
N VAL A 77 6.81 19.49 5.37
CA VAL A 77 6.81 18.25 6.16
C VAL A 77 6.21 18.51 7.53
N ALA A 78 5.37 17.60 8.02
CA ALA A 78 4.99 17.59 9.43
C ALA A 78 5.17 16.19 10.03
N PHE A 79 5.41 16.17 11.34
CA PHE A 79 5.35 14.98 12.18
C PHE A 79 4.21 15.18 13.16
N ALA A 80 3.34 14.18 13.26
CA ALA A 80 2.15 14.24 14.09
C ALA A 80 1.99 12.96 14.90
N GLN A 81 1.28 13.04 16.01
CA GLN A 81 0.97 11.91 16.87
C GLN A 81 -0.51 11.88 17.26
N VAL A 82 -1.05 10.67 17.39
CA VAL A 82 -2.43 10.40 17.81
C VAL A 82 -2.41 9.37 18.94
N ASN A 83 -2.90 9.77 20.12
CA ASN A 83 -3.14 8.83 21.21
C ASN A 83 -4.45 8.08 20.96
N CYS A 84 -4.37 6.80 20.61
CA CYS A 84 -5.55 5.99 20.31
C CYS A 84 -6.36 5.58 21.54
N GLU A 85 -5.86 5.79 22.75
CA GLU A 85 -6.65 5.65 23.97
C GLU A 85 -7.64 6.80 24.15
N GLU A 86 -7.31 7.99 23.62
CA GLU A 86 -8.15 9.18 23.69
C GLU A 86 -8.96 9.40 22.41
N ALA A 87 -8.38 9.10 21.26
CA ALA A 87 -8.98 9.30 19.93
C ALA A 87 -9.43 7.97 19.30
N VAL A 88 -10.22 7.19 20.04
CA VAL A 88 -10.66 5.82 19.65
C VAL A 88 -11.32 5.81 18.27
N ASP A 89 -12.28 6.71 18.03
CA ASP A 89 -13.03 6.77 16.76
C ASP A 89 -12.09 7.08 15.58
N LEU A 90 -11.19 8.05 15.73
CA LEU A 90 -10.20 8.39 14.71
C LEU A 90 -9.30 7.20 14.38
N CYS A 91 -8.82 6.47 15.38
CA CYS A 91 -7.98 5.29 15.16
C CYS A 91 -8.75 4.13 14.54
N SER A 92 -10.03 3.98 14.88
CA SER A 92 -10.93 3.00 14.24
C SER A 92 -11.19 3.33 12.77
N ASP A 93 -11.49 4.60 12.45
CA ASP A 93 -11.72 5.08 11.08
C ASP A 93 -10.45 4.93 10.23
N GLU A 94 -9.29 5.21 10.82
CA GLU A 94 -7.98 4.97 10.21
C GLU A 94 -7.56 3.49 10.26
N LYS A 95 -8.42 2.58 10.75
CA LYS A 95 -8.18 1.13 10.78
C LYS A 95 -6.85 0.74 11.43
N ILE A 96 -6.49 1.41 12.52
CA ILE A 96 -5.27 1.11 13.26
C ILE A 96 -5.43 -0.23 13.98
N ARG A 97 -4.62 -1.23 13.59
CA ARG A 97 -4.68 -2.61 14.12
C ARG A 97 -3.53 -2.97 15.06
N LYS A 98 -2.53 -2.10 15.17
CA LYS A 98 -1.30 -2.35 15.93
C LYS A 98 -0.65 -1.05 16.39
N TYR A 99 0.13 -1.11 17.46
CA TYR A 99 0.89 0.03 17.98
C TYR A 99 2.41 -0.23 18.04
N PRO A 100 3.24 0.77 17.72
CA PRO A 100 2.86 2.00 17.01
C PRO A 100 2.58 1.69 15.53
N THR A 101 1.67 2.45 14.93
CA THR A 101 1.47 2.48 13.47
C THR A 101 1.85 3.86 12.95
N ILE A 102 2.62 3.93 11.87
CA ILE A 102 3.04 5.20 11.28
C ILE A 102 2.42 5.32 9.88
N LYS A 103 1.40 6.18 9.75
CA LYS A 103 0.80 6.47 8.46
C LYS A 103 1.49 7.63 7.78
N VAL A 104 1.37 7.65 6.46
CA VAL A 104 1.92 8.69 5.60
C VAL A 104 0.77 9.44 4.95
N LEU A 105 0.72 10.75 5.13
CA LEU A 105 -0.20 11.66 4.48
C LEU A 105 0.56 12.42 3.40
N LYS A 106 0.00 12.54 2.19
CA LYS A 106 0.56 13.39 1.14
C LYS A 106 -0.51 14.36 0.67
N TYR A 107 -0.32 15.66 0.93
CA TYR A 107 -1.30 16.70 0.59
C TYR A 107 -2.74 16.39 1.06
N GLY A 108 -2.90 15.94 2.30
CA GLY A 108 -4.19 15.55 2.90
C GLY A 108 -4.74 14.18 2.52
N ILE A 109 -4.08 13.46 1.61
CA ILE A 109 -4.47 12.12 1.17
C ILE A 109 -3.65 11.07 1.94
N THR A 110 -4.34 10.20 2.67
CA THR A 110 -3.69 9.12 3.42
C THR A 110 -3.19 8.06 2.44
N SER A 111 -1.90 7.79 2.46
CA SER A 111 -1.30 6.66 1.74
C SER A 111 -1.88 5.35 2.27
N LYS A 112 -2.13 4.40 1.36
CA LYS A 112 -2.48 3.03 1.79
C LYS A 112 -1.29 2.32 2.46
N ALA A 113 -0.08 2.64 2.02
CA ALA A 113 1.15 2.08 2.58
C ALA A 113 1.55 2.85 3.85
N GLU A 114 1.86 2.11 4.90
CA GLU A 114 2.43 2.61 6.15
C GLU A 114 3.95 2.71 6.07
N TYR A 115 4.55 3.50 6.96
CA TYR A 115 6.00 3.42 7.18
C TYR A 115 6.32 2.19 8.05
N ARG A 116 7.07 1.24 7.48
CA ARG A 116 7.54 0.01 8.14
C ARG A 116 9.07 -0.09 8.23
N GLY A 117 9.76 1.01 7.92
CA GLY A 117 11.22 1.09 7.96
C GLY A 117 11.80 1.05 9.38
N GLN A 118 13.12 1.22 9.47
CA GLN A 118 13.81 1.26 10.75
C GLN A 118 13.38 2.48 11.59
N ARG A 119 13.13 2.27 12.88
CA ARG A 119 12.72 3.34 13.79
C ARG A 119 13.95 4.06 14.35
N THR A 120 14.61 4.83 13.50
CA THR A 120 15.78 5.67 13.85
C THR A 120 15.62 7.04 13.21
N PRO A 121 16.19 8.12 13.77
CA PRO A 121 16.07 9.45 13.19
C PRO A 121 16.59 9.51 11.75
N GLU A 122 17.69 8.80 11.46
CA GLU A 122 18.31 8.74 10.14
C GLU A 122 17.41 8.07 9.11
N ALA A 123 16.78 6.96 9.46
CA ALA A 123 15.88 6.24 8.56
C ALA A 123 14.57 7.02 8.30
N PHE A 124 14.08 7.79 9.29
CA PHE A 124 12.98 8.72 9.06
C PHE A 124 13.42 9.86 8.13
N ALA A 125 14.62 10.41 8.34
CA ALA A 125 15.13 11.48 7.51
C ALA A 125 15.34 11.04 6.06
N GLU A 126 15.91 9.85 5.85
CA GLU A 126 16.03 9.24 4.54
C GLU A 126 14.66 9.07 3.87
N PHE A 127 13.68 8.52 4.61
CA PHE A 127 12.33 8.35 4.09
C PHE A 127 11.67 9.67 3.70
N VAL A 128 11.78 10.71 4.52
CA VAL A 128 11.21 12.04 4.24
C VAL A 128 11.87 12.65 3.01
N ASN A 129 13.21 12.63 2.93
CA ASN A 129 13.95 13.16 1.79
C ASN A 129 13.59 12.42 0.49
N ASN A 130 13.58 11.09 0.54
CA ASN A 130 13.15 10.26 -0.59
C ASN A 130 11.68 10.54 -0.95
N SER A 131 10.82 10.78 0.04
CA SER A 131 9.41 11.13 -0.15
C SER A 131 9.24 12.44 -0.89
N LEU A 132 9.97 13.48 -0.49
CA LEU A 132 9.92 14.83 -1.07
C LEU A 132 10.49 14.92 -2.50
N ASN A 133 11.45 14.07 -2.84
CA ASN A 133 12.07 14.07 -4.17
C ASN A 133 11.03 13.83 -5.28
N SER A 134 11.05 14.68 -6.31
CA SER A 134 10.22 14.50 -7.51
C SER A 134 10.71 13.29 -8.30
N SER A 135 9.79 12.36 -8.58
CA SER A 135 10.04 11.18 -9.43
C SER A 135 9.53 11.37 -10.86
N VAL A 136 9.25 12.61 -11.28
CA VAL A 136 8.70 12.92 -12.59
C VAL A 136 9.83 13.16 -13.59
N ASN A 137 9.93 12.32 -14.61
CA ASN A 137 10.90 12.46 -15.68
C ASN A 137 10.38 13.41 -16.77
N VAL A 138 11.15 14.44 -17.11
CA VAL A 138 10.75 15.44 -18.11
C VAL A 138 11.42 15.16 -19.45
N VAL A 139 10.64 15.13 -20.52
CA VAL A 139 11.06 14.86 -21.90
C VAL A 139 10.66 16.04 -22.78
N HIS A 140 11.65 16.72 -23.34
CA HIS A 140 11.42 17.76 -24.34
C HIS A 140 11.27 17.12 -25.74
N ALA A 141 10.14 17.37 -26.41
CA ALA A 141 9.79 16.83 -27.72
C ALA A 141 9.31 17.94 -28.68
N PRO A 142 10.18 18.89 -29.05
CA PRO A 142 9.82 20.01 -29.90
C PRO A 142 9.35 19.54 -31.28
N ASN A 143 8.40 20.29 -31.87
CA ASN A 143 7.90 20.08 -33.24
C ASN A 143 7.40 18.65 -33.51
N THR A 144 6.99 17.93 -32.47
CA THR A 144 6.55 16.53 -32.55
C THR A 144 5.09 16.41 -32.12
N THR A 145 4.33 15.52 -32.75
CA THR A 145 2.96 15.21 -32.31
C THR A 145 2.96 14.36 -31.03
N ALA A 146 1.90 14.46 -30.22
CA ALA A 146 1.75 13.67 -28.99
C ALA A 146 1.94 12.16 -29.25
N ALA A 147 1.35 11.63 -30.32
CA ALA A 147 1.46 10.22 -30.69
C ALA A 147 2.91 9.77 -30.96
N ASN A 148 3.73 10.62 -31.58
CA ASN A 148 5.13 10.31 -31.83
C ASN A 148 6.01 10.57 -30.61
N ALA A 149 5.69 11.57 -29.79
CA ALA A 149 6.42 11.87 -28.57
C ALA A 149 6.26 10.75 -27.52
N LEU A 150 5.06 10.16 -27.41
CA LEU A 150 4.80 9.03 -26.49
C LEU A 150 5.68 7.81 -26.76
N LYS A 151 6.12 7.60 -28.01
CA LYS A 151 7.05 6.51 -28.38
C LYS A 151 8.45 6.68 -27.75
N ARG A 152 8.78 7.86 -27.23
CA ARG A 152 10.07 8.14 -26.55
C ARG A 152 10.11 7.59 -25.13
N ILE A 153 8.95 7.23 -24.55
CA ILE A 153 8.86 6.70 -23.19
C ILE A 153 9.11 5.19 -23.22
N GLN A 154 10.26 4.78 -22.68
CA GLN A 154 10.70 3.38 -22.61
C GLN A 154 10.59 2.78 -21.19
N ASP A 155 9.88 3.46 -20.28
CA ASP A 155 9.68 2.95 -18.92
C ASP A 155 8.93 1.63 -18.95
N THR A 156 9.45 0.61 -18.26
CA THR A 156 8.85 -0.72 -18.22
C THR A 156 7.80 -0.85 -17.13
N ARG A 157 7.72 0.11 -16.19
CA ARG A 157 6.71 0.14 -15.14
C ARG A 157 5.38 0.69 -15.64
N GLU A 158 4.36 0.60 -14.79
CA GLU A 158 3.08 1.28 -14.98
C GLU A 158 3.37 2.78 -15.05
N ALA A 159 3.02 3.45 -16.16
CA ALA A 159 3.45 4.82 -16.39
C ALA A 159 2.29 5.76 -16.72
N ILE A 160 2.36 6.93 -16.11
CA ILE A 160 1.46 8.05 -16.38
C ILE A 160 2.26 9.18 -17.01
N ILE A 161 1.80 9.66 -18.15
CA ILE A 161 2.48 10.67 -18.94
C ILE A 161 1.60 11.91 -19.05
N GLY A 162 2.06 13.03 -18.50
CA GLY A 162 1.48 14.35 -18.76
C GLY A 162 1.98 14.89 -20.10
N LEU A 163 1.07 15.37 -20.94
CA LEU A 163 1.37 15.94 -22.26
C LEU A 163 0.96 17.41 -22.24
N PHE A 164 1.95 18.29 -22.38
CA PHE A 164 1.76 19.74 -22.33
C PHE A 164 2.41 20.40 -23.55
N SER A 165 1.84 21.47 -24.09
CA SER A 165 2.52 22.24 -25.14
C SER A 165 3.77 22.93 -24.59
N THR A 166 3.68 23.49 -23.37
CA THR A 166 4.76 24.19 -22.67
C THR A 166 4.75 23.87 -21.17
N LEU A 167 5.89 24.03 -20.50
CA LEU A 167 5.99 23.92 -19.04
C LEU A 167 5.80 25.30 -18.41
N ASP A 168 4.55 25.67 -18.18
CA ASP A 168 4.18 26.89 -17.49
C ASP A 168 3.77 26.57 -16.05
N SER A 169 4.51 27.10 -15.07
CA SER A 169 4.19 26.92 -13.65
C SER A 169 2.84 27.50 -13.26
N SER A 170 2.28 28.44 -14.03
CA SER A 170 0.94 28.99 -13.82
C SER A 170 -0.18 28.08 -14.34
N ASN A 171 0.16 27.04 -15.12
CA ASN A 171 -0.83 26.08 -15.63
C ASN A 171 -1.37 25.22 -14.47
N PRO A 172 -2.68 25.31 -14.14
CA PRO A 172 -3.27 24.55 -13.04
C PRO A 172 -3.25 23.03 -13.28
N HIS A 173 -3.39 22.56 -14.52
CA HIS A 173 -3.31 21.14 -14.84
C HIS A 173 -1.91 20.58 -14.57
N LEU A 174 -0.85 21.35 -14.88
CA LEU A 174 0.52 20.95 -14.56
C LEU A 174 0.71 20.83 -13.04
N GLN A 175 0.25 21.81 -12.27
CA GLN A 175 0.34 21.76 -10.80
C GLN A 175 -0.46 20.60 -10.21
N HIS A 176 -1.68 20.35 -10.71
CA HIS A 176 -2.49 19.21 -10.29
C HIS A 176 -1.86 17.87 -10.65
N PHE A 177 -1.26 17.77 -11.83
CA PHE A 177 -0.54 16.57 -12.26
C PHE A 177 0.68 16.30 -11.38
N LEU A 178 1.50 17.33 -11.09
CA LEU A 178 2.67 17.21 -10.21
C LEU A 178 2.28 16.84 -8.77
N ARG A 179 1.19 17.40 -8.25
CA ARG A 179 0.66 17.02 -6.93
C ARG A 179 0.20 15.56 -6.93
N ALA A 180 -0.58 15.15 -7.92
CA ALA A 180 -1.10 13.79 -8.01
C ALA A 180 0.01 12.75 -8.26
N SER A 181 1.03 13.09 -9.06
CA SER A 181 2.18 12.22 -9.29
C SER A 181 3.00 12.00 -8.02
N HIS A 182 3.13 13.03 -7.18
CA HIS A 182 3.78 12.91 -5.88
C HIS A 182 3.02 11.98 -4.92
N VAL A 183 1.68 12.10 -4.88
CA VAL A 183 0.83 11.22 -4.05
C VAL A 183 1.01 9.76 -4.45
N GLU A 184 0.97 9.47 -5.76
CA GLU A 184 0.95 8.11 -6.31
C GLU A 184 2.34 7.59 -6.75
N LYS A 185 3.43 8.29 -6.38
CA LYS A 185 4.81 8.04 -6.84
C LYS A 185 5.32 6.61 -6.60
N ASP A 186 4.79 5.96 -5.56
CA ASP A 186 5.23 4.62 -5.15
C ASP A 186 4.52 3.52 -5.96
N ARG A 187 3.46 3.87 -6.71
CA ARG A 187 2.65 2.93 -7.51
C ARG A 187 2.92 3.01 -9.01
N CYS A 188 3.28 4.20 -9.50
CA CYS A 188 3.51 4.45 -10.91
C CYS A 188 4.84 5.16 -11.15
N SER A 189 5.34 5.02 -12.36
CA SER A 189 6.29 5.97 -12.94
C SER A 189 5.54 7.17 -13.52
N PHE A 190 6.18 8.34 -13.45
CA PHE A 190 5.59 9.58 -13.94
C PHE A 190 6.52 10.27 -14.91
N HIS A 191 5.95 10.72 -16.03
CA HIS A 191 6.67 11.40 -17.08
C HIS A 191 5.90 12.65 -17.49
N ILE A 192 6.62 13.66 -17.94
CA ILE A 192 6.06 14.84 -18.58
C ILE A 192 6.72 14.98 -19.95
N ILE A 193 5.90 15.08 -20.99
CA ILE A 193 6.34 15.42 -22.33
C ILE A 193 5.89 16.85 -22.62
N HIS A 194 6.82 17.69 -23.08
CA HIS A 194 6.51 19.07 -23.44
C HIS A 194 7.15 19.54 -24.75
N GLY A 195 6.65 20.64 -25.32
CA GLY A 195 7.09 21.19 -26.61
C GLY A 195 6.37 20.56 -27.82
N ILE A 196 5.30 19.79 -27.58
CA ILE A 196 4.53 19.18 -28.65
C ILE A 196 3.68 20.20 -29.39
N VAL A 197 3.40 19.92 -30.66
CA VAL A 197 2.59 20.80 -31.52
C VAL A 197 1.10 20.70 -31.21
N ASP A 198 0.66 19.60 -30.59
CA ASP A 198 -0.74 19.44 -30.30
C ASP A 198 -1.21 20.40 -29.19
N GLU A 199 -2.39 20.99 -29.38
CA GLU A 199 -3.02 21.84 -28.37
C GLU A 199 -3.76 21.03 -27.29
N GLY A 200 -3.85 21.62 -26.10
CA GLY A 200 -4.64 21.10 -24.99
C GLY A 200 -3.93 20.03 -24.16
N ASP A 201 -3.95 20.25 -22.85
CA ASP A 201 -3.30 19.37 -21.88
C ASP A 201 -3.99 18.00 -21.83
N ARG A 202 -3.17 16.95 -21.82
CA ARG A 202 -3.61 15.55 -21.82
C ARG A 202 -2.82 14.72 -20.81
N MET A 203 -3.40 13.60 -20.42
CA MET A 203 -2.69 12.51 -19.74
C MET A 203 -2.78 11.25 -20.58
N ALA A 204 -1.71 10.46 -20.58
CA ALA A 204 -1.68 9.15 -21.20
C ALA A 204 -1.27 8.10 -20.17
N HIS A 205 -1.83 6.90 -20.33
CA HIS A 205 -1.56 5.73 -19.51
C HIS A 205 -0.85 4.68 -20.35
N ARG A 206 0.35 4.30 -19.92
CA ARG A 206 1.13 3.21 -20.50
C ARG A 206 1.13 2.04 -19.53
N GLU A 207 0.63 0.91 -19.99
CA GLU A 207 0.49 -0.29 -19.16
C GLU A 207 1.80 -1.07 -19.08
N ALA A 208 2.19 -1.49 -17.87
CA ALA A 208 3.41 -2.28 -17.65
C ALA A 208 3.34 -3.64 -18.37
N VAL A 209 2.15 -4.23 -18.45
CA VAL A 209 2.00 -5.58 -19.02
C VAL A 209 2.17 -5.57 -20.53
N SER A 210 1.38 -4.78 -21.26
CA SER A 210 1.48 -4.74 -22.72
C SER A 210 2.59 -3.84 -23.26
N GLN A 211 3.21 -3.03 -22.40
CA GLN A 211 4.24 -2.04 -22.78
C GLN A 211 3.72 -1.03 -23.84
N ARG A 212 2.41 -0.74 -23.83
CA ARG A 212 1.71 0.10 -24.81
C ARG A 212 0.90 1.20 -24.13
N ILE A 213 0.65 2.28 -24.86
CA ILE A 213 -0.34 3.28 -24.48
C ILE A 213 -1.73 2.66 -24.59
N LYS A 214 -2.45 2.59 -23.47
CA LYS A 214 -3.83 2.05 -23.41
C LYS A 214 -4.87 3.14 -23.50
N GLU A 215 -4.60 4.29 -22.91
CA GLU A 215 -5.57 5.37 -22.82
C GLU A 215 -4.88 6.72 -22.93
N ILE A 216 -5.52 7.65 -23.62
CA ILE A 216 -5.17 9.07 -23.64
C ILE A 216 -6.45 9.83 -23.31
N THR A 217 -6.38 10.74 -22.35
CA THR A 217 -7.51 11.57 -21.92
C THR A 217 -7.13 13.04 -21.89
N THR A 218 -8.10 13.93 -22.12
CA THR A 218 -7.91 15.38 -22.02
C THR A 218 -8.14 15.86 -20.59
N MET A 219 -7.35 16.86 -20.16
CA MET A 219 -7.54 17.51 -18.86
C MET A 219 -8.50 18.71 -18.93
N LYS A 220 -9.26 18.88 -20.01
CA LYS A 220 -10.19 20.02 -20.16
C LYS A 220 -11.16 20.11 -18.96
N LYS A 221 -11.05 21.22 -18.20
CA LYS A 221 -11.82 21.50 -16.96
C LYS A 221 -11.54 20.51 -15.80
N ALA A 222 -10.46 19.73 -15.86
CA ALA A 222 -10.15 18.75 -14.83
C ALA A 222 -9.50 19.45 -13.62
N ASN A 223 -10.13 19.34 -12.46
CA ASN A 223 -9.52 19.76 -11.19
C ASN A 223 -8.58 18.66 -10.64
N PHE A 224 -7.92 18.96 -9.52
CA PHE A 224 -7.06 18.00 -8.83
C PHE A 224 -7.74 16.64 -8.58
N GLN A 225 -8.98 16.64 -8.09
CA GLN A 225 -9.70 15.41 -7.76
C GLN A 225 -9.91 14.53 -9.00
N ALA A 226 -10.30 15.12 -10.13
CA ALA A 226 -10.50 14.40 -11.38
C ALA A 226 -9.18 13.79 -11.90
N ILE A 227 -8.09 14.58 -11.86
CA ILE A 227 -6.76 14.13 -12.27
C ILE A 227 -6.26 13.00 -11.36
N HIS A 228 -6.27 13.22 -10.04
CA HIS A 228 -5.81 12.24 -9.06
C HIS A 228 -6.63 10.95 -9.12
N SER A 229 -7.96 11.03 -9.23
CA SER A 229 -8.83 9.84 -9.35
C SER A 229 -8.56 9.06 -10.64
N TRP A 230 -8.24 9.75 -11.74
CA TRP A 230 -7.86 9.06 -12.97
C TRP A 230 -6.50 8.35 -12.80
N ILE A 231 -5.49 9.05 -12.28
CA ILE A 231 -4.15 8.49 -12.01
C ILE A 231 -4.23 7.30 -11.06
N MET A 232 -4.88 7.45 -9.91
CA MET A 232 -4.99 6.42 -8.88
C MET A 232 -5.64 5.14 -9.41
N ARG A 233 -6.68 5.25 -10.25
CA ARG A 233 -7.29 4.09 -10.91
C ARG A 233 -6.32 3.37 -11.85
N LYS A 234 -5.48 4.10 -12.58
CA LYS A 234 -4.50 3.51 -13.50
C LYS A 234 -3.29 2.93 -12.80
N CYS A 235 -2.90 3.50 -11.67
CA CYS A 235 -1.78 3.06 -10.85
C CYS A 235 -2.12 1.93 -9.87
N THR A 236 -3.41 1.58 -9.74
CA THR A 236 -3.81 0.46 -8.88
C THR A 236 -3.70 -0.85 -9.64
N LEU A 237 -2.65 -1.62 -9.35
CA LEU A 237 -2.50 -2.98 -9.82
C LEU A 237 -3.47 -3.90 -9.07
N LEU A 238 -4.37 -4.58 -9.79
CA LEU A 238 -5.27 -5.57 -9.17
C LEU A 238 -4.52 -6.83 -8.73
N VAL A 239 -3.51 -7.22 -9.50
CA VAL A 239 -2.59 -8.31 -9.18
C VAL A 239 -1.24 -7.71 -8.81
N ARG A 240 -0.74 -8.04 -7.61
CA ARG A 240 0.55 -7.53 -7.11
C ARG A 240 1.59 -8.64 -7.06
N GLU A 241 2.86 -8.29 -7.19
CA GLU A 241 3.94 -9.22 -6.91
C GLU A 241 4.25 -9.21 -5.42
N LEU A 242 4.16 -10.38 -4.79
CA LEU A 242 4.54 -10.56 -3.40
C LEU A 242 6.07 -10.64 -3.30
N THR A 243 6.63 -9.89 -2.38
CA THR A 243 8.06 -9.82 -2.06
C THR A 243 8.22 -9.74 -0.55
N PHE A 244 9.41 -10.03 -0.02
CA PHE A 244 9.65 -9.85 1.43
C PHE A 244 9.48 -8.39 1.88
N ALA A 245 9.68 -7.42 0.98
CA ALA A 245 9.54 -6.00 1.29
C ALA A 245 8.08 -5.55 1.51
N ASN A 246 7.12 -6.18 0.82
CA ASN A 246 5.70 -5.81 0.89
C ASN A 246 4.80 -6.88 1.56
N ALA A 247 5.34 -8.03 1.94
CA ALA A 247 4.56 -9.11 2.54
C ALA A 247 3.86 -8.67 3.84
N GLU A 248 4.54 -7.92 4.71
CA GLU A 248 3.95 -7.41 5.95
C GLU A 248 2.76 -6.48 5.66
N GLU A 249 2.87 -5.60 4.66
CA GLU A 249 1.77 -4.72 4.23
C GLU A 249 0.58 -5.51 3.70
N ILE A 250 0.83 -6.47 2.80
CA ILE A 250 -0.21 -7.28 2.16
C ILE A 250 -0.97 -8.14 3.19
N THR A 251 -0.25 -8.78 4.12
CA THR A 251 -0.87 -9.63 5.15
C THR A 251 -1.66 -8.79 6.16
N ASP A 252 -1.20 -7.58 6.48
CA ASP A 252 -1.89 -6.66 7.41
C ASP A 252 -3.20 -6.09 6.84
N GLU A 253 -3.43 -6.19 5.52
CA GLU A 253 -4.74 -5.88 4.92
C GLU A 253 -5.86 -6.81 5.42
N GLY A 254 -5.51 -7.98 5.95
CA GLY A 254 -6.47 -8.88 6.58
C GLY A 254 -7.29 -9.73 5.61
N LEU A 255 -6.91 -9.78 4.34
CA LEU A 255 -7.64 -10.52 3.30
C LEU A 255 -6.89 -11.82 2.94
N PRO A 256 -7.62 -12.90 2.61
CA PRO A 256 -7.03 -14.08 1.98
C PRO A 256 -6.19 -13.73 0.74
N LEU A 257 -5.25 -14.58 0.38
CA LEU A 257 -4.32 -14.39 -0.71
C LEU A 257 -4.54 -15.47 -1.79
N LEU A 258 -4.99 -15.10 -2.98
CA LEU A 258 -4.96 -15.97 -4.16
C LEU A 258 -3.62 -15.75 -4.89
N LEU A 259 -2.72 -16.72 -4.79
CA LEU A 259 -1.37 -16.62 -5.32
C LEU A 259 -1.19 -17.50 -6.56
N LEU A 260 -0.62 -16.92 -7.62
CA LEU A 260 0.08 -17.66 -8.67
C LEU A 260 1.56 -17.78 -8.29
N PHE A 261 1.98 -19.00 -7.93
CA PHE A 261 3.38 -19.32 -7.80
C PHE A 261 3.98 -19.62 -9.17
N TYR A 262 5.09 -18.95 -9.51
CA TYR A 262 5.73 -19.07 -10.82
C TYR A 262 7.25 -19.22 -10.71
N ASP A 263 7.87 -19.58 -11.82
CA ASP A 263 9.32 -19.57 -12.04
C ASP A 263 9.65 -18.75 -13.30
N LYS A 264 10.95 -18.60 -13.60
CA LYS A 264 11.39 -17.85 -14.79
C LYS A 264 10.80 -18.39 -16.12
N LYS A 265 10.48 -19.68 -16.21
CA LYS A 265 9.91 -20.29 -17.43
C LYS A 265 8.42 -19.96 -17.58
N SER A 266 7.71 -19.80 -16.46
CA SER A 266 6.27 -19.52 -16.39
C SER A 266 5.92 -18.05 -16.16
N GLU A 267 6.90 -17.15 -16.17
CA GLU A 267 6.70 -15.70 -15.98
C GLU A 267 5.71 -15.08 -17.00
N HIS A 268 5.63 -15.67 -18.20
CA HIS A 268 4.68 -15.29 -19.25
C HIS A 268 3.19 -15.48 -18.85
N LEU A 269 2.90 -16.19 -17.76
CA LEU A 269 1.54 -16.37 -17.23
C LEU A 269 1.07 -15.18 -16.38
N LYS A 270 1.99 -14.32 -15.86
CA LYS A 270 1.60 -13.14 -15.08
C LYS A 270 0.67 -12.22 -15.88
N PRO A 271 1.01 -11.80 -17.13
CA PRO A 271 0.08 -11.04 -17.98
C PRO A 271 -1.32 -11.65 -18.12
N LYS A 272 -1.39 -12.97 -18.33
CA LYS A 272 -2.65 -13.69 -18.51
C LYS A 272 -3.47 -13.70 -17.22
N PHE A 273 -2.83 -13.85 -16.06
CA PHE A 273 -3.51 -13.75 -14.77
C PHE A 273 -4.05 -12.35 -14.52
N HIS A 274 -3.29 -11.30 -14.83
CA HIS A 274 -3.78 -9.92 -14.76
C HIS A 274 -5.02 -9.70 -15.64
N GLU A 275 -5.02 -10.23 -16.86
CA GLU A 275 -6.17 -10.13 -17.78
C GLU A 275 -7.42 -10.82 -17.20
N VAL A 276 -7.27 -12.06 -16.70
CA VAL A 276 -8.37 -12.81 -16.08
C VAL A 276 -8.93 -12.07 -14.86
N VAL A 277 -8.08 -11.53 -13.99
CA VAL A 277 -8.52 -10.80 -12.80
C VAL A 277 -9.30 -9.54 -13.17
N ASN A 278 -8.77 -8.75 -14.11
CA ASN A 278 -9.43 -7.53 -14.58
C ASN A 278 -10.80 -7.81 -15.22
N ALA A 279 -10.89 -8.86 -16.06
CA ALA A 279 -12.08 -9.16 -16.82
C ALA A 279 -13.16 -9.90 -16.01
N HIS A 280 -12.77 -10.79 -15.09
CA HIS A 280 -13.69 -11.77 -14.51
C HIS A 280 -13.73 -11.80 -12.98
N LEU A 281 -12.68 -11.33 -12.30
CA LEU A 281 -12.58 -11.43 -10.83
C LEU A 281 -12.68 -10.08 -10.10
N SER A 282 -12.95 -9.00 -10.82
CA SER A 282 -13.06 -7.65 -10.25
C SER A 282 -14.18 -7.51 -9.20
N SER A 283 -15.23 -8.35 -9.25
CA SER A 283 -16.29 -8.41 -8.24
C SER A 283 -15.82 -8.91 -6.87
N HIS A 284 -14.67 -9.59 -6.80
CA HIS A 284 -14.10 -10.11 -5.55
C HIS A 284 -13.06 -9.15 -4.93
N LEU A 285 -12.87 -7.97 -5.51
CA LEU A 285 -11.99 -6.95 -4.94
C LEU A 285 -12.46 -6.56 -3.53
N GLY A 286 -11.51 -6.53 -2.59
CA GLY A 286 -11.80 -6.27 -1.17
C GLY A 286 -12.24 -7.50 -0.38
N GLN A 287 -12.43 -8.67 -1.03
CA GLN A 287 -12.68 -9.95 -0.37
C GLN A 287 -11.43 -10.85 -0.37
N ILE A 288 -10.59 -10.73 -1.40
CA ILE A 288 -9.35 -11.49 -1.57
C ILE A 288 -8.30 -10.64 -2.28
N ASN A 289 -7.03 -10.91 -1.97
CA ASN A 289 -5.87 -10.31 -2.62
C ASN A 289 -5.34 -11.21 -3.75
N PHE A 290 -5.21 -10.65 -4.95
CA PHE A 290 -4.63 -11.37 -6.09
C PHE A 290 -3.13 -11.10 -6.18
N LEU A 291 -2.32 -12.16 -6.13
CA LEU A 291 -0.87 -12.04 -6.03
C LEU A 291 -0.15 -12.98 -7.00
N THR A 292 1.06 -12.59 -7.39
CA THR A 292 2.06 -13.49 -7.98
C THR A 292 3.22 -13.62 -7.01
N ALA A 293 3.83 -14.80 -6.92
CA ALA A 293 4.98 -15.05 -6.04
C ALA A 293 6.02 -15.91 -6.76
N ASP A 294 7.28 -15.46 -6.78
CA ASP A 294 8.38 -16.27 -7.31
C ASP A 294 8.65 -17.46 -6.39
N GLY A 295 8.47 -18.67 -6.91
CA GLY A 295 8.62 -19.92 -6.17
C GLY A 295 10.06 -20.19 -5.72
N ASN A 296 11.07 -19.57 -6.34
CA ASN A 296 12.44 -19.65 -5.84
C ASN A 296 12.61 -18.82 -4.57
N THR A 297 12.12 -17.57 -4.61
CA THR A 297 12.13 -16.64 -3.47
C THR A 297 11.32 -17.18 -2.29
N PHE A 298 10.17 -17.79 -2.56
CA PHE A 298 9.24 -18.31 -1.55
C PHE A 298 9.24 -19.84 -1.44
N SER A 299 10.40 -20.48 -1.61
CA SER A 299 10.54 -21.94 -1.57
C SER A 299 10.08 -22.60 -0.25
N HIS A 300 10.21 -21.90 0.89
CA HIS A 300 9.72 -22.41 2.17
C HIS A 300 8.18 -22.51 2.21
N PRO A 301 7.39 -21.47 1.87
CA PRO A 301 5.94 -21.60 1.65
C PRO A 301 5.53 -22.74 0.69
N LEU A 302 6.28 -22.99 -0.40
CA LEU A 302 6.01 -24.13 -1.27
C LEU A 302 6.15 -25.46 -0.52
N ALA A 303 7.26 -25.65 0.19
CA ALA A 303 7.54 -26.87 0.94
C ALA A 303 6.48 -27.13 2.03
N HIS A 304 5.95 -26.06 2.65
CA HIS A 304 4.87 -26.14 3.63
C HIS A 304 3.58 -26.76 3.06
N MET A 305 3.33 -26.60 1.76
CA MET A 305 2.23 -27.26 1.05
C MET A 305 2.61 -28.63 0.44
N GLY A 306 3.80 -29.16 0.77
CA GLY A 306 4.32 -30.39 0.14
C GLY A 306 4.67 -30.22 -1.34
N LYS A 307 4.89 -28.99 -1.80
CA LYS A 307 5.24 -28.65 -3.18
C LYS A 307 6.72 -28.35 -3.33
N SER A 308 7.22 -28.51 -4.55
CA SER A 308 8.61 -28.27 -4.94
C SER A 308 8.69 -27.38 -6.18
N HIS A 309 9.90 -27.02 -6.59
CA HIS A 309 10.13 -26.30 -7.85
C HIS A 309 9.61 -27.06 -9.08
N ALA A 310 9.47 -28.39 -9.02
CA ALA A 310 8.93 -29.19 -10.12
C ALA A 310 7.41 -29.04 -10.28
N ASP A 311 6.71 -28.54 -9.25
CA ASP A 311 5.27 -28.30 -9.27
C ASP A 311 4.89 -26.93 -9.81
N LEU A 312 5.87 -26.04 -10.05
CA LEU A 312 5.64 -24.72 -10.62
C LEU A 312 5.26 -24.81 -12.11
N PRO A 313 4.34 -23.96 -12.61
CA PRO A 313 3.52 -23.00 -11.88
C PRO A 313 2.20 -23.60 -11.35
N PHE A 314 1.70 -23.07 -10.22
CA PHE A 314 0.39 -23.46 -9.68
C PHE A 314 -0.28 -22.31 -8.93
N PHE A 315 -1.60 -22.44 -8.74
CA PHE A 315 -2.39 -21.52 -7.91
C PHE A 315 -2.62 -22.10 -6.52
N CYS A 316 -2.64 -21.22 -5.51
CA CYS A 316 -3.10 -21.57 -4.18
C CYS A 316 -3.84 -20.39 -3.53
N ILE A 317 -4.68 -20.70 -2.56
CA ILE A 317 -5.23 -19.72 -1.63
C ILE A 317 -4.56 -19.91 -0.27
N ASP A 318 -4.02 -18.84 0.29
CA ASP A 318 -3.68 -18.75 1.72
C ASP A 318 -4.76 -17.92 2.41
N SER A 319 -5.55 -18.52 3.29
CA SER A 319 -6.64 -17.86 4.00
C SER A 319 -6.17 -17.02 5.19
N LEU A 320 -4.86 -16.91 5.41
CA LEU A 320 -4.21 -16.42 6.64
C LEU A 320 -4.44 -17.33 7.86
N VAL A 321 -5.08 -18.48 7.66
CA VAL A 321 -5.22 -19.57 8.63
C VAL A 321 -4.68 -20.86 8.03
N HIS A 322 -5.13 -21.22 6.83
CA HIS A 322 -4.74 -22.43 6.11
C HIS A 322 -4.39 -22.14 4.64
N MET A 323 -3.62 -23.03 4.03
CA MET A 323 -3.26 -22.99 2.61
C MET A 323 -3.95 -24.12 1.83
N TYR A 324 -4.47 -23.78 0.66
CA TYR A 324 -5.15 -24.68 -0.26
C TYR A 324 -4.51 -24.57 -1.64
N ALA A 325 -3.89 -25.64 -2.13
CA ALA A 325 -3.36 -25.67 -3.51
C ALA A 325 -4.44 -26.13 -4.48
N HIS A 326 -4.60 -25.44 -5.60
CA HIS A 326 -5.56 -25.85 -6.62
C HIS A 326 -5.05 -27.11 -7.36
N PRO A 327 -5.89 -28.13 -7.61
CA PRO A 327 -5.46 -29.39 -8.23
C PRO A 327 -5.11 -29.25 -9.72
N ASN A 328 -5.81 -28.37 -10.45
CA ASN A 328 -5.56 -28.12 -11.88
C ASN A 328 -4.29 -27.28 -12.11
N LYS A 329 -3.62 -27.53 -13.24
CA LYS A 329 -2.47 -26.74 -13.71
C LYS A 329 -2.85 -25.28 -13.96
N ALA A 330 -1.90 -24.36 -13.74
CA ALA A 330 -2.12 -22.93 -13.92
C ALA A 330 -2.64 -22.55 -15.32
N ASP A 331 -2.16 -23.19 -16.38
CA ASP A 331 -2.61 -22.91 -17.75
C ASP A 331 -4.10 -23.20 -17.97
N VAL A 332 -4.62 -24.25 -17.33
CA VAL A 332 -6.04 -24.64 -17.40
C VAL A 332 -6.89 -23.60 -16.68
N LEU A 333 -6.49 -23.24 -15.45
CA LEU A 333 -7.15 -22.22 -14.64
C LEU A 333 -7.21 -20.85 -15.32
N LEU A 334 -6.16 -20.48 -16.05
CA LEU A 334 -6.11 -19.23 -16.79
C LEU A 334 -6.88 -19.27 -18.11
N SER A 335 -7.21 -20.46 -18.62
CA SER A 335 -7.97 -20.60 -19.87
C SER A 335 -9.48 -20.73 -19.61
N ASP A 336 -9.88 -21.30 -18.47
CA ASP A 336 -11.26 -21.30 -17.99
C ASP A 336 -11.33 -20.63 -16.62
N HIS A 337 -11.70 -19.35 -16.63
CA HIS A 337 -11.76 -18.50 -15.44
C HIS A 337 -12.79 -18.96 -14.40
N ASN A 338 -13.77 -19.79 -14.79
CA ASN A 338 -14.77 -20.31 -13.87
C ASN A 338 -14.14 -21.11 -12.73
N HIS A 339 -13.02 -21.80 -12.98
CA HIS A 339 -12.32 -22.53 -11.93
C HIS A 339 -11.73 -21.61 -10.86
N LEU A 340 -11.21 -20.44 -11.22
CA LEU A 340 -10.72 -19.48 -10.23
C LEU A 340 -11.87 -18.83 -9.44
N VAL A 341 -13.01 -18.55 -10.11
CA VAL A 341 -14.22 -18.07 -9.44
C VAL A 341 -14.74 -19.11 -8.44
N GLU A 342 -14.84 -20.36 -8.86
CA GLU A 342 -15.26 -21.49 -8.01
C GLU A 342 -14.30 -21.65 -6.83
N PHE A 343 -13.00 -21.58 -7.06
CA PHE A 343 -12.00 -21.72 -5.99
C PHE A 343 -12.14 -20.66 -4.89
N ILE A 344 -12.43 -19.41 -5.26
CA ILE A 344 -12.70 -18.32 -4.31
C ILE A 344 -14.04 -18.55 -3.59
N THR A 345 -15.06 -18.99 -4.32
CA THR A 345 -16.39 -19.29 -3.76
C THR A 345 -16.31 -20.44 -2.75
N ASP A 346 -15.52 -21.46 -3.06
CA ASP A 346 -15.29 -22.64 -2.23
C ASP A 346 -14.52 -22.30 -0.94
N LEU A 347 -13.61 -21.31 -1.00
CA LEU A 347 -12.98 -20.76 0.20
C LEU A 347 -14.04 -20.15 1.12
N HIS A 348 -14.84 -19.21 0.60
CA HIS A 348 -15.78 -18.46 1.43
C HIS A 348 -16.94 -19.32 1.96
N SER A 349 -17.31 -20.38 1.24
CA SER A 349 -18.31 -21.36 1.71
C SER A 349 -17.76 -22.38 2.70
N GLY A 350 -16.45 -22.38 2.96
CA GLY A 350 -15.77 -23.39 3.78
C GLY A 350 -15.67 -24.77 3.12
N LYS A 351 -16.02 -24.89 1.84
CA LYS A 351 -15.93 -26.15 1.08
C LYS A 351 -14.49 -26.64 1.00
N LEU A 352 -13.50 -25.76 0.76
CA LEU A 352 -12.09 -26.16 0.69
C LEU A 352 -11.61 -26.86 1.97
N HIS A 353 -11.98 -26.30 3.13
CA HIS A 353 -11.63 -26.87 4.42
C HIS A 353 -12.33 -28.22 4.66
N ARG A 354 -13.62 -28.31 4.31
CA ARG A 354 -14.39 -29.55 4.42
C ARG A 354 -13.83 -30.65 3.51
N GLU A 355 -13.57 -30.36 2.25
CA GLU A 355 -13.07 -31.35 1.29
C GLU A 355 -11.66 -31.82 1.59
N PHE A 356 -10.83 -31.00 2.26
CA PHE A 356 -9.54 -31.44 2.77
C PHE A 356 -9.69 -32.58 3.80
N HIS A 357 -10.65 -32.45 4.72
CA HIS A 357 -10.87 -33.44 5.77
C HIS A 357 -11.65 -34.68 5.30
N TYR A 358 -12.58 -34.52 4.37
CA TYR A 358 -13.57 -35.56 4.05
C TYR A 358 -13.51 -36.06 2.59
N GLY A 359 -12.61 -35.50 1.78
CA GLY A 359 -12.60 -35.72 0.33
C GLY A 359 -13.70 -34.92 -0.38
N PRO A 360 -13.80 -35.05 -1.73
CA PRO A 360 -14.75 -34.30 -2.53
C PRO A 360 -16.20 -34.50 -2.05
N ASP A 361 -16.98 -33.42 -2.02
CA ASP A 361 -18.40 -33.52 -1.64
C ASP A 361 -19.13 -34.48 -2.59
N LYS A 362 -19.85 -35.45 -2.04
CA LYS A 362 -20.66 -36.38 -2.84
C LYS A 362 -21.91 -35.68 -3.36
N PRO A 363 -22.34 -35.94 -4.61
CA PRO A 363 -23.61 -35.42 -5.12
C PRO A 363 -24.78 -35.84 -4.22
N ALA A 364 -25.78 -34.98 -4.07
CA ALA A 364 -26.94 -35.21 -3.20
C ALA A 364 -27.65 -36.56 -3.45
N GLU A 365 -27.57 -37.11 -4.67
CA GLU A 365 -28.17 -38.39 -5.05
C GLU A 365 -27.48 -39.64 -4.46
N GLU A 366 -26.21 -39.56 -4.07
CA GLU A 366 -25.49 -40.69 -3.44
C GLU A 366 -25.64 -40.71 -1.90
N SER A 367 -26.05 -39.59 -1.30
CA SER A 367 -26.19 -39.43 0.15
C SER A 367 -27.34 -40.25 0.77
N VAL A 368 -28.23 -40.82 -0.06
CA VAL A 368 -29.41 -41.59 0.40
C VAL A 368 -29.09 -43.07 0.66
N LYS A 369 -27.98 -43.62 0.16
CA LYS A 369 -27.69 -45.08 0.25
C LYS A 369 -26.68 -45.52 1.31
N THR A 370 -26.09 -44.62 2.09
CA THR A 370 -25.13 -44.99 3.14
C THR A 370 -25.54 -44.46 4.51
N LYS A 371 -26.61 -45.02 5.08
CA LYS A 371 -26.81 -45.01 6.54
C LYS A 371 -26.47 -46.40 7.08
N LYS A 372 -25.50 -46.42 8.01
CA LYS A 372 -24.91 -47.56 8.76
C LYS A 372 -23.61 -48.12 8.17
N GLN A 373 -22.54 -47.34 8.26
CA GLN A 373 -21.24 -47.90 8.63
C GLN A 373 -20.66 -47.05 9.77
N THR A 374 -20.43 -47.71 10.90
CA THR A 374 -19.68 -47.19 12.04
C THR A 374 -18.26 -46.87 11.57
N PRO A 375 -17.71 -45.67 11.83
CA PRO A 375 -16.37 -45.35 11.36
C PRO A 375 -15.35 -46.19 12.13
N SER A 376 -14.64 -47.05 11.41
CA SER A 376 -13.46 -47.76 11.92
C SER A 376 -12.34 -46.76 12.17
N ARG A 377 -11.76 -46.82 13.38
CA ARG A 377 -10.54 -46.12 13.80
C ARG A 377 -9.41 -46.25 12.77
N GLN A 378 -9.10 -45.17 12.04
CA GLN A 378 -7.74 -44.61 11.83
C GLN A 378 -7.69 -43.41 10.85
N ASP A 379 -8.68 -42.52 10.86
CA ASP A 379 -8.49 -41.22 10.19
C ASP A 379 -7.71 -40.31 11.16
N GLN A 380 -6.39 -40.23 11.00
CA GLN A 380 -5.64 -39.09 11.53
C GLN A 380 -6.19 -37.86 10.83
N LYS A 381 -7.13 -37.15 11.46
CA LYS A 381 -7.56 -35.82 11.04
C LYS A 381 -6.35 -34.90 11.08
N THR A 382 -5.65 -34.77 9.97
CA THR A 382 -4.67 -33.71 9.78
C THR A 382 -5.42 -32.48 9.30
N ASP A 383 -5.15 -31.34 9.91
CA ASP A 383 -5.65 -30.06 9.42
C ASP A 383 -4.97 -29.69 8.09
N PRO A 384 -5.60 -28.85 7.24
CA PRO A 384 -4.91 -28.30 6.08
C PRO A 384 -3.62 -27.58 6.51
N PRO A 385 -2.60 -27.51 5.64
CA PRO A 385 -1.35 -26.83 5.97
C PRO A 385 -1.63 -25.42 6.51
N GLU A 386 -1.04 -25.07 7.66
CA GLU A 386 -1.20 -23.72 8.22
C GLU A 386 -0.70 -22.63 7.26
N SER A 387 -1.20 -21.42 7.40
CA SER A 387 -0.73 -20.26 6.63
C SER A 387 0.77 -20.03 6.79
N ALA A 388 1.50 -20.10 5.67
CA ALA A 388 2.90 -19.71 5.64
C ALA A 388 3.06 -18.19 5.60
N PHE A 389 2.08 -17.47 5.02
CA PHE A 389 2.15 -16.02 4.83
C PHE A 389 1.69 -15.21 6.05
N ARG A 390 0.93 -15.81 6.99
CA ARG A 390 0.61 -15.20 8.30
C ARG A 390 1.89 -14.82 9.06
N LYS A 391 2.94 -15.63 8.95
CA LYS A 391 4.24 -15.40 9.60
C LYS A 391 4.99 -14.18 9.05
N LEU A 392 4.61 -13.69 7.87
CA LEU A 392 5.17 -12.47 7.27
C LEU A 392 4.39 -11.22 7.64
N GLY A 393 3.25 -11.35 8.35
CA GLY A 393 2.49 -10.22 8.87
C GLY A 393 3.18 -9.50 10.04
N PRO A 394 2.51 -8.49 10.62
CA PRO A 394 3.05 -7.76 11.76
C PRO A 394 3.45 -8.68 12.93
N SER A 395 4.64 -8.48 13.48
CA SER A 395 5.18 -9.33 14.54
C SER A 395 4.98 -8.73 15.93
N HIS A 396 4.56 -9.55 16.90
CA HIS A 396 4.52 -9.16 18.33
C HIS A 396 5.89 -8.73 18.88
N MET A 397 6.99 -9.06 18.19
CA MET A 397 8.34 -8.61 18.55
C MET A 397 8.61 -7.15 18.21
N LYS A 398 7.73 -6.50 17.43
CA LYS A 398 7.87 -5.11 16.97
C LYS A 398 6.66 -4.24 17.27
N TYR A 399 5.50 -4.86 17.54
CA TYR A 399 4.22 -4.19 17.72
C TYR A 399 3.41 -4.81 18.86
N SER A 400 2.54 -4.00 19.47
CA SER A 400 1.38 -4.51 20.20
C SER A 400 0.21 -4.64 19.22
N ILE A 401 -0.22 -5.86 18.94
CA ILE A 401 -1.30 -6.16 17.98
C ILE A 401 -2.64 -6.12 18.73
N LEU A 402 -3.67 -5.49 18.14
CA LEU A 402 -4.95 -5.23 18.81
C LEU A 402 -5.98 -6.33 18.59
N HIS A 403 -5.94 -7.00 17.44
CA HIS A 403 -6.83 -8.10 17.09
C HIS A 403 -6.02 -9.21 16.41
N ASP A 404 -6.02 -10.41 17.01
CA ASP A 404 -5.42 -11.63 16.44
C ASP A 404 -6.42 -12.48 15.62
N GLU A 405 -7.63 -11.96 15.42
CA GLU A 405 -8.73 -12.69 14.78
C GLU A 405 -8.55 -12.72 13.25
N PHE A 406 -8.02 -13.84 12.78
CA PHE A 406 -8.10 -14.32 11.39
C PHE A 406 -8.95 -15.57 11.36
#